data_AF-A0A8J5UDU1-F1
#
_entry.id   AF-A0A8J5UDU1-F1
#
_cell.length_a   1.000
_cell.length_b   1.000
_cell.length_c   1.000
_cell.angle_alpha   90.00
_cell.angle_beta   90.00
_cell.angle_gamma   90.00
#
_symmetry.space_group_name_H-M   'P 1'
#
loop_
_entity.id
_entity.type
_entity.pdbx_description
1 polymer ?
#
loop_
_entity_poly.entity_id
_entity_poly.type
_entity_poly.pdbx_seq_one_letter_code
_entity_poly.pdbx_strand_id
1 'polypeptide(L)'
;MAACTTCNKEEPAVQLRRCAKCSTTPYCSRECQKADWKAHKKICGKQADSFANANVHDPDEMSQSPKKGLDKSVPNPFTRLDNGTYLYNRPEKDVYRLLIDTYRLRMDDMYNLEGQADGDSLYGGASDGLRGFQRFLRQASVRRGVLPSWWTPEKQQECEVLGMDSSQWQNLTRTTRKQEIIDYYGDPRFPMQLRMLGEAVYLSAPGGGDGSQMRKMMAAMEGG
;
A
#
# COMPACT_ATOMS: atom_id res chain seq x y z
N MET A 1 -1.17 2.96 22.45
CA MET A 1 -0.37 2.10 23.34
C MET A 1 -0.27 0.73 22.70
N ALA A 2 0.87 0.05 22.79
CA ALA A 2 1.02 -1.30 22.23
C ALA A 2 0.51 -2.34 23.24
N ALA A 3 -0.19 -3.37 22.75
CA ALA A 3 -0.75 -4.44 23.56
C ALA A 3 -0.35 -5.81 23.00
N CYS A 4 -0.28 -6.83 23.85
CA CYS A 4 -0.05 -8.20 23.40
C CYS A 4 -1.25 -8.70 22.58
N THR A 5 -1.00 -9.18 21.36
CA THR A 5 -2.04 -9.68 20.43
C THR A 5 -2.88 -10.83 20.99
N THR A 6 -2.32 -11.60 21.94
CA THR A 6 -2.98 -12.79 22.50
C THR A 6 -3.74 -12.50 23.79
N CYS A 7 -3.19 -11.67 24.67
CA CYS A 7 -3.73 -11.48 26.02
C CYS A 7 -4.08 -10.03 26.38
N ASN A 8 -3.92 -9.11 25.42
CA ASN A 8 -4.24 -7.68 25.52
C ASN A 8 -3.54 -6.91 26.66
N LYS A 9 -2.52 -7.49 27.30
CA LYS A 9 -1.70 -6.78 28.28
C LYS A 9 -0.86 -5.69 27.60
N GLU A 10 -0.81 -4.52 28.20
CA GLU A 10 -0.13 -3.32 27.68
C GLU A 10 1.18 -3.04 28.43
N GLU A 11 2.07 -2.26 27.82
CA GLU A 11 3.24 -1.70 28.53
C GLU A 11 2.77 -0.58 29.49
N PRO A 12 3.37 -0.42 30.69
CA PRO A 12 4.56 -1.11 31.20
C PRO A 12 4.28 -2.40 31.97
N ALA A 13 3.02 -2.84 32.08
CA ALA A 13 2.65 -4.02 32.88
C ALA A 13 3.27 -5.32 32.35
N VAL A 14 3.59 -5.36 31.05
CA VAL A 14 4.39 -6.42 30.42
C VAL A 14 5.42 -5.80 29.48
N GLN A 15 6.55 -6.48 29.28
CA GLN A 15 7.48 -6.13 28.21
C GLN A 15 7.01 -6.77 26.89
N LEU A 16 6.73 -5.95 25.87
CA LEU A 16 6.33 -6.48 24.57
C LEU A 16 7.54 -6.78 23.69
N ARG A 17 7.52 -7.96 23.07
CA ARG A 17 8.50 -8.40 22.07
C ARG A 17 7.78 -8.64 20.76
N ARG A 18 8.42 -8.28 19.66
CA ARG A 18 7.86 -8.53 18.32
C ARG A 18 8.23 -9.92 17.82
N CYS A 19 7.39 -10.48 16.97
CA CYS A 19 7.68 -11.75 16.31
C CYS A 19 9.05 -11.71 15.64
N ALA A 20 9.94 -12.66 15.94
CA ALA A 20 11.28 -12.70 15.34
C ALA A 20 11.29 -12.85 13.81
N LYS A 21 10.22 -13.40 13.20
CA LYS A 21 10.14 -13.63 11.75
C LYS A 21 9.67 -12.39 10.97
N CYS A 22 8.69 -11.65 11.49
CA CYS A 22 8.08 -10.53 10.75
C CYS A 22 8.30 -9.17 11.41
N SER A 23 8.77 -9.13 12.66
CA SER A 23 9.01 -7.91 13.43
C SER A 23 7.79 -6.97 13.55
N THR A 24 6.58 -7.42 13.24
CA THR A 24 5.37 -6.58 13.26
C THR A 24 4.50 -6.86 14.48
N THR A 25 4.06 -8.10 14.68
CA THR A 25 3.08 -8.46 15.71
C THR A 25 3.69 -8.52 17.13
N PRO A 26 3.14 -7.79 18.12
CA PRO A 26 3.64 -7.77 19.50
C PRO A 26 3.06 -8.89 20.38
N TYR A 27 3.93 -9.47 21.21
CA TYR A 27 3.61 -10.49 22.22
C TYR A 27 4.38 -10.23 23.51
N CYS A 28 3.76 -10.47 24.67
CA CYS A 28 4.47 -10.38 25.95
C CYS A 28 5.32 -11.62 26.27
N SER A 29 5.13 -12.72 25.54
CA SER A 29 5.75 -14.01 25.82
C SER A 29 5.76 -14.94 24.61
N ARG A 30 6.61 -15.98 24.63
CA ARG A 30 6.64 -17.01 23.58
C ARG A 30 5.37 -17.84 23.59
N GLU A 31 4.75 -17.98 24.74
CA GLU A 31 3.48 -18.69 24.97
C GLU A 31 2.35 -17.98 24.23
N CYS A 32 2.28 -16.65 24.35
CA CYS A 32 1.33 -15.82 23.60
C CYS A 32 1.55 -15.95 22.08
N GLN A 33 2.81 -15.86 21.64
CA GLN A 33 3.13 -16.06 20.22
C GLN A 33 2.71 -17.45 19.70
N LYS A 34 2.95 -18.52 20.47
CA LYS A 34 2.55 -19.89 20.10
C LYS A 34 1.02 -20.04 20.06
N ALA A 35 0.31 -19.44 21.00
CA ALA A 35 -1.16 -19.47 21.03
C ALA A 35 -1.77 -18.78 19.80
N ASP A 36 -1.19 -17.64 19.38
CA ASP A 36 -1.63 -16.94 18.17
C ASP A 36 -1.11 -17.60 16.86
N TRP A 37 -0.12 -18.50 16.94
CA TRP A 37 0.61 -19.02 15.77
C TRP A 37 -0.29 -19.55 14.65
N LYS A 38 -1.41 -20.23 14.97
CA LYS A 38 -2.32 -20.76 13.94
C LYS A 38 -2.96 -19.67 13.08
N ALA A 39 -3.27 -18.52 13.68
CA ALA A 39 -3.79 -17.34 12.99
C ALA A 39 -2.64 -16.51 12.42
N HIS A 40 -1.66 -16.15 13.26
CA HIS A 40 -0.51 -15.35 12.90
C HIS A 40 0.26 -15.92 11.70
N LYS A 41 0.53 -17.23 11.62
CA LYS A 41 1.31 -17.83 10.52
C LYS A 41 0.73 -17.55 9.12
N LYS A 42 -0.57 -17.27 9.02
CA LYS A 42 -1.23 -16.94 7.75
C LYS A 42 -0.85 -15.55 7.25
N ILE A 43 -0.36 -14.68 8.13
CA ILE A 43 0.05 -13.30 7.83
C ILE A 43 1.53 -13.04 8.20
N CYS A 44 2.15 -13.95 8.95
CA CYS A 44 3.52 -13.87 9.45
C CYS A 44 4.51 -13.92 8.28
N GLY A 45 5.13 -12.78 8.02
CA GLY A 45 6.08 -12.64 6.92
C GLY A 45 5.41 -12.21 5.61
N LYS A 46 4.08 -12.22 5.46
CA LYS A 46 3.45 -11.77 4.21
C LYS A 46 3.58 -10.27 3.93
N GLN A 47 3.88 -9.48 4.95
CA GLN A 47 4.30 -8.08 4.80
C GLN A 47 5.81 -7.92 4.56
N ALA A 48 6.62 -8.93 4.90
CA ALA A 48 8.09 -8.94 4.78
C ALA A 48 8.62 -9.81 3.61
N ASP A 49 7.79 -10.64 2.99
CA ASP A 49 8.11 -11.43 1.78
C ASP A 49 8.40 -10.50 0.58
N SER A 50 8.21 -9.19 0.75
CA SER A 50 8.62 -8.12 -0.16
C SER A 50 10.13 -7.84 -0.20
N PHE A 51 10.94 -8.42 0.69
CA PHE A 51 12.38 -8.09 0.77
C PHE A 51 13.34 -9.14 0.23
N ALA A 52 12.94 -10.41 0.15
CA ALA A 52 13.91 -11.50 -0.07
C ALA A 52 14.08 -11.96 -1.52
N ASN A 53 13.16 -11.61 -2.44
CA ASN A 53 13.14 -12.16 -3.80
C ASN A 53 13.39 -11.14 -4.91
N ALA A 54 13.75 -9.91 -4.58
CA ALA A 54 14.24 -8.97 -5.57
C ALA A 54 15.73 -9.30 -5.80
N ASN A 55 16.03 -10.09 -6.84
CA ASN A 55 17.38 -10.18 -7.43
C ASN A 55 17.71 -8.82 -8.05
N VAL A 56 17.96 -7.81 -7.21
CA VAL A 56 18.35 -6.47 -7.65
C VAL A 56 19.85 -6.50 -7.88
N HIS A 57 20.25 -6.69 -9.13
CA HIS A 57 21.66 -6.63 -9.54
C HIS A 57 22.18 -5.19 -9.70
N ASP A 58 21.30 -4.17 -9.59
CA ASP A 58 21.65 -2.77 -9.85
C ASP A 58 21.20 -1.82 -8.72
N PRO A 59 22.13 -1.11 -8.05
CA PRO A 59 21.82 -0.11 -7.03
C PRO A 59 20.89 1.02 -7.51
N ASP A 60 20.90 1.38 -8.80
CA ASP A 60 20.06 2.45 -9.35
C ASP A 60 18.57 2.07 -9.28
N GLU A 61 18.23 0.79 -9.50
CA GLU A 61 16.86 0.30 -9.41
C GLU A 61 16.29 0.42 -8.00
N MET A 62 17.14 0.38 -6.96
CA MET A 62 16.70 0.54 -5.57
C MET A 62 16.26 1.99 -5.27
N SER A 63 16.79 2.97 -5.99
CA SER A 63 16.61 4.40 -5.68
C SER A 63 15.50 5.09 -6.48
N GLN A 64 14.82 4.39 -7.38
CA GLN A 64 13.85 5.01 -8.30
C GLN A 64 12.49 4.32 -8.29
N SER A 65 11.44 5.05 -8.68
CA SER A 65 10.14 4.47 -9.01
C SER A 65 10.16 3.77 -10.38
N PRO A 66 9.17 2.95 -10.72
CA PRO A 66 9.19 2.17 -11.97
C PRO A 66 9.38 3.04 -13.21
N LYS A 67 10.21 2.56 -14.16
CA LYS A 67 10.43 3.16 -15.49
C LYS A 67 9.38 2.71 -16.50
N LYS A 68 8.71 1.58 -16.26
CA LYS A 68 7.63 1.03 -17.09
C LYS A 68 6.27 1.37 -16.47
N GLY A 69 5.29 1.73 -17.30
CA GLY A 69 3.91 2.04 -16.86
C GLY A 69 3.72 3.44 -16.26
N LEU A 70 4.79 4.21 -16.07
CA LEU A 70 4.78 5.62 -15.68
C LEU A 70 5.60 6.42 -16.69
N ASP A 71 5.12 7.60 -17.05
CA ASP A 71 5.78 8.49 -18.02
C ASP A 71 7.05 9.11 -17.40
N LYS A 72 7.05 9.34 -16.08
CA LYS A 72 8.20 9.89 -15.35
C LYS A 72 8.51 9.10 -14.07
N SER A 73 9.68 8.45 -14.07
CA SER A 73 10.27 7.91 -12.84
C SER A 73 10.72 9.04 -11.90
N VAL A 74 10.57 8.83 -10.59
CA VAL A 74 11.07 9.75 -9.56
C VAL A 74 12.11 9.06 -8.68
N PRO A 75 13.12 9.79 -8.22
CA PRO A 75 14.08 9.28 -7.24
C PRO A 75 13.46 9.21 -5.84
N ASN A 76 14.01 8.31 -5.03
CA ASN A 76 13.73 8.08 -3.62
C ASN A 76 12.23 7.97 -3.31
N PRO A 77 11.49 7.06 -3.97
CA PRO A 77 10.05 6.91 -3.80
C PRO A 77 9.62 6.74 -2.33
N PHE A 78 10.37 6.01 -1.49
CA PHE A 78 10.01 5.80 -0.09
C PHE A 78 10.22 7.03 0.78
N THR A 79 11.28 7.80 0.51
CA THR A 79 11.52 9.11 1.13
C THR A 79 10.42 10.09 0.77
N ARG A 80 9.96 10.09 -0.49
CA ARG A 80 8.84 10.93 -0.91
C ARG A 80 7.51 10.49 -0.27
N LEU A 81 7.31 9.19 -0.03
CA LEU A 81 6.16 8.67 0.71
C LEU A 81 6.19 9.11 2.18
N ASP A 82 7.35 9.06 2.83
CA ASP A 82 7.52 9.52 4.21
C ASP A 82 7.27 11.03 4.33
N ASN A 83 7.75 11.81 3.35
CA ASN A 83 7.60 13.27 3.31
C ASN A 83 6.23 13.76 2.81
N GLY A 84 5.33 12.88 2.38
CA GLY A 84 4.04 13.31 1.79
C GLY A 84 4.21 14.09 0.47
N THR A 85 5.17 13.69 -0.36
CA THR A 85 5.47 14.33 -1.66
C THR A 85 5.53 13.31 -2.81
N TYR A 86 5.05 12.08 -2.59
CA TYR A 86 5.13 10.98 -3.55
C TYR A 86 4.44 11.26 -4.88
N LEU A 87 3.29 11.93 -4.87
CA LEU A 87 2.54 12.31 -6.07
C LEU A 87 3.00 13.65 -6.69
N TYR A 88 3.89 14.38 -6.03
CA TYR A 88 4.30 15.72 -6.43
C TYR A 88 5.37 15.64 -7.53
N ASN A 89 5.42 16.65 -8.41
CA ASN A 89 6.37 16.74 -9.54
C ASN A 89 6.31 15.58 -10.55
N ARG A 90 5.14 14.93 -10.66
CA ARG A 90 4.81 13.91 -11.66
C ARG A 90 3.83 14.47 -12.71
N PRO A 91 3.81 13.90 -13.92
CA PRO A 91 2.74 14.14 -14.90
C PRO A 91 1.36 13.81 -14.32
N GLU A 92 0.31 14.53 -14.73
CA GLU A 92 -1.06 14.31 -14.25
C GLU A 92 -1.52 12.87 -14.45
N LYS A 93 -1.26 12.31 -15.64
CA LYS A 93 -1.61 10.91 -15.96
C LYS A 93 -0.94 9.90 -15.05
N ASP A 94 0.32 10.13 -14.64
CA ASP A 94 0.99 9.25 -13.69
C ASP A 94 0.33 9.31 -12.32
N VAL A 95 -0.09 10.49 -11.87
CA VAL A 95 -0.85 10.63 -10.63
C VAL A 95 -2.18 9.89 -10.72
N TYR A 96 -2.89 9.97 -11.85
CA TYR A 96 -4.13 9.21 -12.05
C TYR A 96 -3.88 7.71 -11.97
N ARG A 97 -2.89 7.20 -12.71
CA ARG A 97 -2.52 5.77 -12.70
C ARG A 97 -2.18 5.29 -11.29
N LEU A 98 -1.38 6.06 -10.55
CA LEU A 98 -0.98 5.75 -9.18
C LEU A 98 -2.16 5.71 -8.21
N LEU A 99 -3.09 6.66 -8.30
CA LEU A 99 -4.29 6.69 -7.46
C LEU A 99 -5.19 5.50 -7.74
N ILE A 100 -5.43 5.18 -9.01
CA ILE A 100 -6.29 4.06 -9.42
C ILE A 100 -5.71 2.72 -8.96
N ASP A 101 -4.43 2.45 -9.24
CA ASP A 101 -3.81 1.18 -8.86
C ASP A 101 -3.57 1.06 -7.34
N THR A 102 -3.43 2.18 -6.62
CA THR A 102 -3.49 2.19 -5.15
C THR A 102 -4.83 1.69 -4.64
N TYR A 103 -5.94 2.18 -5.22
CA TYR A 103 -7.28 1.70 -4.88
C TYR A 103 -7.46 0.22 -5.26
N ARG A 104 -7.13 -0.16 -6.50
CA ARG A 104 -7.31 -1.54 -6.99
C ARG A 104 -6.51 -2.55 -6.14
N LEU A 105 -5.26 -2.22 -5.79
CA LEU A 105 -4.44 -3.05 -4.90
C LEU A 105 -5.02 -3.10 -3.48
N ARG A 106 -5.55 -1.98 -2.95
CA ARG A 106 -6.20 -1.99 -1.63
C ARG A 106 -7.38 -2.95 -1.61
N MET A 107 -8.21 -2.97 -2.66
CA MET A 107 -9.35 -3.87 -2.75
C MET A 107 -8.89 -5.34 -2.79
N ASP A 108 -7.84 -5.65 -3.57
CA ASP A 108 -7.24 -6.99 -3.61
C ASP A 108 -6.67 -7.41 -2.24
N ASP A 109 -5.98 -6.50 -1.55
CA ASP A 109 -5.43 -6.73 -0.22
C ASP A 109 -6.54 -6.97 0.82
N MET A 110 -7.60 -6.16 0.82
CA MET A 110 -8.74 -6.36 1.74
C MET A 110 -9.39 -7.73 1.54
N TYR A 111 -9.60 -8.12 0.28
CA TYR A 111 -10.21 -9.42 -0.03
C TYR A 111 -9.30 -10.59 0.35
N ASN A 112 -8.04 -10.58 -0.07
CA ASN A 112 -7.14 -11.74 0.08
C ASN A 112 -6.42 -11.81 1.42
N LEU A 113 -6.18 -10.67 2.09
CA LEU A 113 -5.45 -10.62 3.36
C LEU A 113 -6.37 -10.46 4.56
N GLU A 114 -7.47 -9.71 4.42
CA GLU A 114 -8.38 -9.38 5.51
C GLU A 114 -9.69 -10.18 5.46
N GLY A 115 -10.00 -10.84 4.34
CA GLY A 115 -11.26 -11.55 4.14
C GLY A 115 -12.46 -10.60 4.06
N GLN A 116 -12.23 -9.35 3.70
CA GLN A 116 -13.24 -8.30 3.60
C GLN A 116 -13.44 -7.88 2.15
N ALA A 117 -14.70 -7.66 1.77
CA ALA A 117 -15.05 -7.15 0.45
C ALA A 117 -15.86 -5.86 0.60
N ASP A 118 -15.36 -4.76 0.01
CA ASP A 118 -16.11 -3.51 -0.05
C ASP A 118 -17.25 -3.65 -1.08
N GLY A 119 -18.49 -3.39 -0.67
CA GLY A 119 -19.67 -3.51 -1.53
C GLY A 119 -19.66 -2.58 -2.75
N ASP A 120 -18.90 -1.49 -2.73
CA ASP A 120 -18.71 -0.60 -3.89
C ASP A 120 -17.52 -1.02 -4.79
N SER A 121 -16.98 -2.23 -4.59
CA SER A 121 -15.87 -2.80 -5.36
C SER A 121 -16.31 -4.07 -6.10
N LEU A 122 -15.53 -4.46 -7.11
CA LEU A 122 -15.72 -5.71 -7.84
C LEU A 122 -15.69 -6.94 -6.93
N TYR A 123 -14.92 -6.92 -5.83
CA TYR A 123 -14.86 -8.01 -4.86
C TYR A 123 -16.14 -8.10 -4.01
N GLY A 124 -16.87 -6.99 -3.85
CA GLY A 124 -18.15 -6.94 -3.16
C GLY A 124 -19.36 -7.13 -4.07
N GLY A 125 -19.15 -7.40 -5.37
CA GLY A 125 -20.21 -7.66 -6.34
C GLY A 125 -20.70 -6.44 -7.12
N ALA A 126 -20.05 -5.28 -7.01
CA ALA A 126 -20.35 -4.14 -7.89
C ALA A 126 -19.98 -4.45 -9.35
N SER A 127 -20.65 -3.78 -10.30
CA SER A 127 -20.35 -3.90 -11.75
C SER A 127 -18.96 -3.38 -12.13
N ASP A 128 -18.47 -2.43 -11.36
CA ASP A 128 -17.21 -1.73 -11.54
C ASP A 128 -16.74 -1.14 -10.21
N GLY A 129 -15.50 -0.66 -10.19
CA GLY A 129 -14.89 -0.06 -9.01
C GLY A 129 -15.10 1.45 -8.87
N LEU A 130 -15.90 2.12 -9.72
CA LEU A 130 -15.95 3.58 -9.77
C LEU A 130 -16.43 4.20 -8.46
N ARG A 131 -17.51 3.66 -7.87
CA ARG A 131 -18.07 4.19 -6.62
C ARG A 131 -17.10 4.09 -5.45
N GLY A 132 -16.43 2.93 -5.32
CA GLY A 132 -15.40 2.74 -4.29
C GLY A 132 -14.18 3.62 -4.55
N PHE A 133 -13.79 3.81 -5.81
CA PHE A 133 -12.70 4.70 -6.19
C PHE A 133 -13.02 6.18 -5.89
N GLN A 134 -14.24 6.64 -6.17
CA GLN A 134 -14.69 7.98 -5.81
C GLN A 134 -14.67 8.21 -4.29
N ARG A 135 -15.01 7.19 -3.49
CA ARG A 135 -14.86 7.24 -2.03
C ARG A 135 -13.39 7.39 -1.62
N PHE A 136 -12.50 6.62 -2.24
CA PHE A 136 -11.06 6.73 -2.03
C PHE A 136 -10.54 8.14 -2.35
N LEU A 137 -10.91 8.72 -3.49
CA LEU A 137 -10.51 10.08 -3.87
C LEU A 137 -11.03 11.15 -2.90
N ARG A 138 -12.28 11.02 -2.41
CA ARG A 138 -12.80 11.91 -1.35
C ARG A 138 -12.01 11.82 -0.05
N GLN A 139 -11.50 10.64 0.30
CA GLN A 139 -10.61 10.52 1.45
C GLN A 139 -9.27 11.18 1.14
N ALA A 140 -8.69 10.94 -0.04
CA ALA A 140 -7.42 11.53 -0.44
C ALA A 140 -7.46 13.07 -0.44
N SER A 141 -8.56 13.68 -0.85
CA SER A 141 -8.70 15.15 -0.94
C SER A 141 -8.73 15.86 0.40
N VAL A 142 -9.13 15.17 1.48
CA VAL A 142 -9.08 15.71 2.84
C VAL A 142 -7.78 15.39 3.57
N ARG A 143 -6.85 14.64 2.96
CA ARG A 143 -5.54 14.35 3.54
C ARG A 143 -4.51 15.40 3.16
N ARG A 144 -3.87 15.99 4.17
CA ARG A 144 -2.73 16.88 3.96
C ARG A 144 -1.55 16.10 3.36
N GLY A 145 -0.96 16.62 2.29
CA GLY A 145 0.26 16.04 1.69
C GLY A 145 0.03 14.78 0.86
N VAL A 146 -1.19 14.49 0.44
CA VAL A 146 -1.45 13.38 -0.50
C VAL A 146 -1.58 13.91 -1.91
N LEU A 147 -2.62 14.70 -2.19
CA LEU A 147 -2.89 15.19 -3.54
C LEU A 147 -2.03 16.42 -3.87
N PRO A 148 -1.48 16.51 -5.09
CA PRO A 148 -0.76 17.70 -5.54
C PRO A 148 -1.62 18.97 -5.52
N SER A 149 -0.98 20.14 -5.45
CA SER A 149 -1.67 21.43 -5.38
C SER A 149 -2.50 21.78 -6.62
N TRP A 150 -2.21 21.16 -7.77
CA TRP A 150 -2.97 21.33 -9.01
C TRP A 150 -4.23 20.45 -9.05
N TRP A 151 -4.45 19.58 -8.05
CA TRP A 151 -5.61 18.70 -8.04
C TRP A 151 -6.91 19.48 -7.84
N THR A 152 -7.84 19.35 -8.78
CA THR A 152 -9.16 19.99 -8.76
C THR A 152 -10.28 18.96 -9.00
N PRO A 153 -11.56 19.33 -8.83
CA PRO A 153 -12.68 18.47 -9.22
C PRO A 153 -12.63 18.03 -10.69
N GLU A 154 -12.17 18.89 -11.59
CA GLU A 154 -12.00 18.56 -13.02
C GLU A 154 -10.93 17.49 -13.20
N LYS A 155 -9.81 17.59 -12.47
CA LYS A 155 -8.74 16.58 -12.50
C LYS A 155 -9.17 15.24 -11.89
N GLN A 156 -10.03 15.28 -10.88
CA GLN A 156 -10.70 14.07 -10.40
C GLN A 156 -11.57 13.44 -11.48
N GLN A 157 -12.37 14.22 -12.21
CA GLN A 157 -13.19 13.69 -13.31
C GLN A 157 -12.33 13.09 -14.43
N GLU A 158 -11.23 13.74 -14.81
CA GLU A 158 -10.27 13.19 -15.77
C GLU A 158 -9.68 11.85 -15.29
N CYS A 159 -9.33 11.75 -14.01
CA CYS A 159 -8.84 10.52 -13.39
C CYS A 159 -9.89 9.39 -13.41
N GLU A 160 -11.14 9.72 -13.11
CA GLU A 160 -12.27 8.77 -13.18
C GLU A 160 -12.51 8.27 -14.61
N VAL A 161 -12.47 9.18 -15.60
CA VAL A 161 -12.58 8.82 -17.03
C VAL A 161 -11.44 7.90 -17.45
N LEU A 162 -10.19 8.19 -17.06
CA LEU A 162 -9.06 7.31 -17.32
C LEU A 162 -9.27 5.93 -16.70
N GLY A 163 -9.78 5.88 -15.46
CA GLY A 163 -10.07 4.63 -14.77
C GLY A 163 -11.21 3.82 -15.38
N MET A 164 -12.12 4.43 -16.12
CA MET A 164 -13.25 3.74 -16.78
C MET A 164 -12.98 3.41 -18.25
N ASP A 165 -11.86 3.87 -18.82
CA ASP A 165 -11.46 3.54 -20.17
C ASP A 165 -10.97 2.08 -20.24
N SER A 166 -11.74 1.26 -20.96
CA SER A 166 -11.48 -0.17 -21.14
C SER A 166 -10.14 -0.51 -21.80
N SER A 167 -9.53 0.45 -22.52
CA SER A 167 -8.22 0.30 -23.15
C SER A 167 -7.04 0.51 -22.18
N GLN A 168 -7.28 1.12 -21.02
CA GLN A 168 -6.25 1.37 -20.03
C GLN A 168 -5.96 0.13 -19.19
N TRP A 169 -4.70 0.01 -18.75
CA TRP A 169 -4.33 -0.99 -17.74
C TRP A 169 -5.04 -0.75 -16.40
N GLN A 170 -5.18 0.52 -16.02
CA GLN A 170 -5.80 0.99 -14.78
C GLN A 170 -7.33 0.95 -14.83
N ASN A 171 -7.91 0.01 -15.58
CA ASN A 171 -9.35 -0.09 -15.76
C ASN A 171 -10.04 -0.63 -14.49
N LEU A 172 -10.96 0.17 -13.95
CA LEU A 172 -11.77 -0.07 -12.75
C LEU A 172 -12.88 -1.11 -12.95
N THR A 173 -13.16 -1.53 -14.19
CA THR A 173 -14.10 -2.63 -14.48
C THR A 173 -13.45 -4.01 -14.37
N ARG A 174 -12.16 -4.08 -13.98
CA ARG A 174 -11.43 -5.34 -13.78
C ARG A 174 -10.63 -5.34 -12.49
N THR A 175 -10.69 -6.46 -11.77
CA THR A 175 -9.84 -6.71 -10.60
C THR A 175 -8.37 -6.73 -11.01
N THR A 176 -7.47 -6.46 -10.06
CA THR A 176 -6.03 -6.63 -10.24
C THR A 176 -5.46 -7.39 -9.08
N ARG A 177 -4.36 -8.10 -9.29
CA ARG A 177 -3.61 -8.79 -8.24
C ARG A 177 -2.25 -8.15 -8.06
N LYS A 178 -1.66 -8.33 -6.87
CA LYS A 178 -0.27 -7.93 -6.59
C LYS A 178 0.71 -8.32 -7.70
N GLN A 179 0.64 -9.55 -8.21
CA GLN A 179 1.58 -10.03 -9.24
C GLN A 179 1.37 -9.32 -10.58
N GLU A 180 0.13 -9.03 -10.96
CA GLU A 180 -0.18 -8.31 -12.19
C GLU A 180 0.39 -6.88 -12.18
N ILE A 181 0.35 -6.20 -11.02
CA ILE A 181 1.01 -4.91 -10.83
C ILE A 181 2.52 -5.03 -11.00
N ILE A 182 3.15 -6.05 -10.40
CA ILE A 182 4.60 -6.26 -10.54
C ILE A 182 4.96 -6.49 -12.01
N ASP A 183 4.22 -7.34 -12.72
CA ASP A 183 4.50 -7.67 -14.12
C ASP A 183 4.29 -6.46 -15.05
N TYR A 184 3.27 -5.66 -14.78
CA TYR A 184 2.97 -4.46 -15.57
C TYR A 184 4.02 -3.36 -15.35
N TYR A 185 4.35 -3.02 -14.10
CA TYR A 185 5.29 -1.95 -13.78
C TYR A 185 6.76 -2.38 -13.82
N GLY A 186 7.04 -3.69 -13.80
CA GLY A 186 8.40 -4.23 -13.82
C GLY A 186 9.19 -3.97 -12.53
N ASP A 187 8.54 -3.66 -11.41
CA ASP A 187 9.20 -3.37 -10.13
C ASP A 187 8.54 -4.20 -9.00
N PRO A 188 9.27 -5.15 -8.39
CA PRO A 188 8.74 -6.00 -7.32
C PRO A 188 8.41 -5.23 -6.04
N ARG A 189 8.94 -4.01 -5.86
CA ARG A 189 8.70 -3.16 -4.68
C ARG A 189 7.53 -2.21 -4.91
N PHE A 190 7.02 -2.10 -6.13
CA PHE A 190 5.96 -1.16 -6.45
C PHE A 190 4.65 -1.38 -5.67
N PRO A 191 4.18 -2.62 -5.41
CA PRO A 191 3.04 -2.84 -4.52
C PRO A 191 3.24 -2.26 -3.11
N MET A 192 4.46 -2.23 -2.60
CA MET A 192 4.75 -1.61 -1.31
C MET A 192 4.62 -0.09 -1.37
N GLN A 193 5.10 0.54 -2.45
CA GLN A 193 4.90 1.98 -2.67
C GLN A 193 3.40 2.34 -2.71
N LEU A 194 2.60 1.57 -3.47
CA LEU A 194 1.15 1.75 -3.55
C LEU A 194 0.45 1.52 -2.21
N ARG A 195 0.86 0.52 -1.43
CA ARG A 195 0.30 0.29 -0.08
C ARG A 195 0.60 1.42 0.89
N MET A 196 1.81 2.00 0.84
CA MET A 196 2.17 3.15 1.67
C MET A 196 1.41 4.41 1.23
N LEU A 197 1.19 4.61 -0.06
CA LEU A 197 0.31 5.68 -0.56
C LEU A 197 -1.14 5.45 -0.10
N GLY A 198 -1.62 4.21 -0.17
CA GLY A 198 -2.93 3.81 0.34
C GLY A 198 -3.07 4.07 1.83
N GLU A 199 -2.06 3.74 2.63
CA GLU A 199 -2.03 4.02 4.06
C GLU A 199 -2.12 5.53 4.34
N ALA A 200 -1.46 6.38 3.55
CA ALA A 200 -1.59 7.83 3.68
C ALA A 200 -3.03 8.32 3.45
N VAL A 201 -3.82 7.63 2.62
CA VAL A 201 -5.23 7.95 2.33
C VAL A 201 -6.18 7.35 3.37
N TYR A 202 -6.06 6.05 3.63
CA TYR A 202 -6.96 5.28 4.50
C TYR A 202 -6.63 5.41 5.99
N LEU A 203 -5.43 5.89 6.34
CA LEU A 203 -4.86 5.91 7.69
C LEU A 203 -4.72 4.52 8.33
N SER A 204 -4.66 3.48 7.49
CA SER A 204 -4.47 2.10 7.93
C SER A 204 -3.73 1.30 6.85
N ALA A 205 -2.76 0.50 7.24
CA ALA A 205 -2.12 -0.45 6.34
C ALA A 205 -2.99 -1.71 6.15
N PRO A 206 -2.77 -2.48 5.06
CA PRO A 206 -3.35 -3.81 4.92
C PRO A 206 -3.15 -4.71 6.13
N GLY A 207 -4.23 -5.31 6.62
CA GLY A 207 -4.26 -6.10 7.85
C GLY A 207 -4.44 -5.28 9.14
N GLY A 208 -4.81 -3.99 9.05
CA GLY A 208 -5.05 -3.12 10.21
C GLY A 208 -3.79 -2.69 10.96
N GLY A 209 -2.62 -2.86 10.35
CA GLY A 209 -1.33 -2.50 10.95
C GLY A 209 -0.98 -1.02 10.81
N ASP A 210 0.12 -0.64 11.48
CA ASP A 210 0.82 0.63 11.34
C ASP A 210 2.10 0.41 10.51
N GLY A 211 2.14 0.98 9.31
CA GLY A 211 3.26 0.87 8.37
C GLY A 211 4.37 1.90 8.59
N SER A 212 4.25 2.79 9.60
CA SER A 212 5.18 3.90 9.82
C SER A 212 6.64 3.46 9.99
N GLN A 213 6.90 2.39 10.76
CA GLN A 213 8.27 1.89 10.95
C GLN A 213 8.86 1.35 9.65
N MET A 214 8.07 0.60 8.87
CA MET A 214 8.51 0.07 7.58
C MET A 214 8.78 1.20 6.59
N ARG A 215 7.93 2.23 6.56
CA ARG A 215 8.12 3.41 5.71
C ARG A 215 9.41 4.15 6.04
N LYS A 216 9.67 4.42 7.32
CA LYS A 216 10.92 5.07 7.78
C LYS A 216 12.16 4.23 7.47
N MET A 217 12.08 2.92 7.65
CA MET A 217 13.17 2.01 7.31
C MET A 217 13.50 2.06 5.81
N MET A 218 12.47 2.03 4.96
CA MET A 218 12.67 2.11 3.50
C MET A 218 13.22 3.46 3.05
N ALA A 219 12.73 4.56 3.62
CA ALA A 219 13.29 5.89 3.36
C ALA A 219 14.76 5.98 3.78
N ALA A 220 15.14 5.41 4.92
CA ALA A 220 16.52 5.37 5.36
C ALA A 220 17.42 4.54 4.42
N MET A 221 16.92 3.41 3.89
CA MET A 221 17.66 2.58 2.93
C MET A 221 17.93 3.29 1.59
N GLU A 222 17.13 4.28 1.21
CA GLU A 222 17.38 5.11 0.03
C GLU A 222 18.45 6.20 0.29
N GLY A 223 18.67 6.57 1.55
CA GLY A 223 19.57 7.66 1.96
C GLY A 223 21.03 7.26 2.17
N GLY A 224 21.32 5.96 2.30
CA GLY A 224 22.65 5.44 2.67
C GLY A 224 22.86 5.27 4.16
#